data_AF-A0A9J5WFU3-F1
#
_entry.id   AF-A0A9J5WFU3-F1
#
_cell.length_a   1.000
_cell.length_b   1.000
_cell.length_c   1.000
_cell.angle_alpha   90.00
_cell.angle_beta   90.00
_cell.angle_gamma   90.00
#
_symmetry.space_group_name_H-M   'P 1'
#
loop_
_entity.id
_entity.type
_entity.pdbx_description
1 polymer ?
#
loop_
_entity_poly.entity_id
_entity_poly.type
_entity_poly.pdbx_seq_one_letter_code
_entity_poly.pdbx_strand_id
1 'polypeptide(L)'
;MNWTMPEHTSDLLSCWISRGGSKSQKRWWKLIPSCVWWSIWKERNGRCFEDRSNSIHKVKWNCIFHDGIVNFMSKPRKLKS
;
A
#
# COMPACT_ATOMS: atom_id res chain seq x y z
N MET A 1 -13.05 -2.31 22.11
CA MET A 1 -11.75 -1.98 21.47
C MET A 1 -11.83 -0.55 20.99
N ASN A 2 -11.14 0.37 21.64
CA ASN A 2 -11.06 1.77 21.20
C ASN A 2 -9.90 1.89 20.21
N TRP A 3 -10.17 2.45 19.03
CA TRP A 3 -9.09 2.82 18.11
C TRP A 3 -8.45 4.10 18.65
N THR A 4 -7.26 3.98 19.21
CA THR A 4 -6.42 5.12 19.59
C THR A 4 -5.32 5.27 18.55
N MET A 5 -5.03 6.52 18.16
CA MET A 5 -3.90 6.80 17.27
C MET A 5 -2.59 6.34 17.95
N PRO A 6 -1.77 5.48 17.33
CA PRO A 6 -0.50 5.09 17.90
C PRO A 6 0.47 6.28 17.98
N GLU A 7 1.33 6.28 19.00
CA GLU A 7 2.31 7.34 19.27
C GLU A 7 3.36 7.44 18.15
N HIS A 8 3.73 6.31 17.55
CA HIS A 8 4.70 6.27 16.47
C HIS A 8 4.18 5.57 15.20
N THR A 9 4.68 6.02 14.06
CA THR A 9 4.40 5.40 12.75
C THR A 9 4.90 3.96 12.68
N SER A 10 5.96 3.62 13.43
CA SER A 10 6.45 2.25 13.60
C SER A 10 5.41 1.33 14.24
N ASP A 11 4.62 1.83 15.19
CA ASP A 11 3.59 1.05 15.88
C ASP A 11 2.38 0.81 14.99
N LEU A 12 2.06 1.78 14.13
CA LEU A 12 1.05 1.61 13.08
C LEU A 12 1.50 0.57 12.06
N LEU A 13 2.77 0.64 11.61
CA LEU A 13 3.37 -0.31 10.66
C LEU A 13 3.46 -1.72 11.26
N SER A 14 3.81 -1.84 12.53
CA SER A 14 3.90 -3.13 13.22
C SER A 14 2.52 -3.78 13.34
N CYS A 15 1.49 -3.00 13.71
CA CYS A 15 0.08 -3.41 13.69
C CYS A 15 -0.40 -3.84 12.29
N TRP A 16 0.03 -3.12 11.25
CA TRP A 16 -0.30 -3.41 9.86
C TRP A 16 0.29 -4.75 9.39
N ILE A 17 1.58 -4.97 9.67
CA ILE A 17 2.28 -6.20 9.29
C ILE A 17 1.79 -7.40 10.13
N SER A 18 1.48 -7.19 11.42
CA SER A 18 1.03 -8.26 12.31
C SER A 18 -0.35 -8.80 11.91
N ARG A 19 -1.22 -7.94 11.35
CA ARG A 19 -2.49 -8.34 10.71
C ARG A 19 -2.32 -9.04 9.36
N GLY A 20 -1.15 -8.91 8.73
CA GLY A 20 -0.86 -9.61 7.49
C GLY A 20 -0.74 -11.10 7.73
N GLY A 21 -1.67 -11.90 7.20
CA GLY A 21 -1.86 -13.33 7.53
C GLY A 21 -0.64 -14.24 7.35
N SER A 22 -0.67 -15.16 6.37
CA SER A 22 0.37 -16.17 6.20
C SER A 22 1.74 -15.55 5.83
N LYS A 23 2.83 -16.34 5.92
CA LYS A 23 4.20 -15.87 5.60
C LYS A 23 4.31 -15.21 4.21
N SER A 24 3.59 -15.73 3.22
CA SER A 24 3.56 -15.14 1.87
C SER A 24 2.79 -13.82 1.85
N GLN A 25 1.70 -13.71 2.61
CA GLN A 25 0.93 -12.46 2.73
C GLN A 25 1.76 -11.39 3.44
N LYS A 26 2.46 -11.71 4.53
CA LYS A 26 3.29 -10.74 5.28
C LYS A 26 4.31 -9.99 4.42
N ARG A 27 4.88 -10.64 3.40
CA ARG A 27 5.79 -9.99 2.44
C ARG A 27 5.11 -8.83 1.70
N TRP A 28 3.86 -9.02 1.29
CA TRP A 28 3.06 -8.01 0.61
C TRP A 28 2.55 -6.94 1.55
N TRP A 29 2.15 -7.32 2.77
CA TRP A 29 1.77 -6.36 3.82
C TRP A 29 2.92 -5.40 4.17
N LYS A 30 4.19 -5.81 4.04
CA LYS A 30 5.34 -4.90 4.16
C LYS A 30 5.50 -3.92 2.99
N LEU A 31 5.05 -4.30 1.79
CA LEU A 31 5.18 -3.46 0.59
C LEU A 31 4.14 -2.35 0.58
N ILE A 32 2.88 -2.64 0.91
CA ILE A 32 1.75 -1.69 0.78
C ILE A 32 2.03 -0.29 1.37
N PRO A 33 2.56 -0.14 2.60
CA PRO A 33 2.84 1.19 3.14
C PRO A 33 3.87 1.97 2.31
N SER A 34 4.87 1.28 1.75
CA SER A 34 5.88 1.87 0.87
C SER A 34 5.27 2.32 -0.45
N CYS A 35 4.36 1.51 -1.03
CA CYS A 35 3.61 1.83 -2.24
C CYS A 35 2.78 3.11 -2.08
N VAL A 36 2.06 3.19 -0.96
CA VAL A 36 1.21 4.35 -0.60
C VAL A 36 2.07 5.59 -0.39
N TRP A 37 3.14 5.47 0.40
CA TRP A 37 4.07 6.56 0.67
C TRP A 37 4.69 7.12 -0.62
N TRP A 38 5.19 6.23 -1.48
CA TRP A 38 5.82 6.61 -2.74
C TRP A 38 4.85 7.30 -3.70
N SER A 39 3.62 6.79 -3.80
CA SER A 39 2.56 7.38 -4.64
C SER A 39 2.19 8.79 -4.19
N ILE A 40 2.04 8.98 -2.87
CA ILE A 40 1.74 10.29 -2.27
C ILE A 40 2.92 11.25 -2.49
N TRP A 41 4.15 10.80 -2.24
CA TRP A 41 5.35 11.61 -2.43
C TRP A 41 5.48 12.10 -3.88
N LYS A 42 5.30 11.22 -4.87
CA LYS A 42 5.32 11.61 -6.29
C LYS A 42 4.21 12.60 -6.65
N GLU A 43 2.99 12.41 -6.14
CA GLU A 43 1.90 13.35 -6.40
C GLU A 43 2.19 14.74 -5.79
N ARG A 44 2.68 14.78 -4.55
CA ARG A 44 3.04 16.05 -3.89
C ARG A 44 4.16 16.77 -4.62
N ASN A 45 5.20 16.04 -5.03
CA ASN A 45 6.31 16.64 -5.77
C ASN A 45 5.90 17.08 -7.18
N GLY A 46 5.08 16.30 -7.88
CA GLY A 46 4.54 16.71 -9.19
C GLY A 46 3.73 18.01 -9.12
N ARG A 47 2.95 18.20 -8.06
CA ARG A 47 2.21 19.46 -7.83
C ARG A 47 3.14 20.63 -7.51
N CYS A 48 4.15 20.42 -6.67
CA CYS A 48 5.05 21.49 -6.24
C CYS A 48 6.06 21.92 -7.31
N PHE A 49 6.56 20.98 -8.12
CA PHE A 49 7.68 21.23 -9.03
C PHE A 49 7.30 21.22 -10.51
N GLU A 50 6.17 20.62 -10.88
CA GLU A 50 5.77 20.43 -12.28
C GLU A 50 4.37 21.01 -12.59
N ASP A 51 3.71 21.61 -11.59
CA ASP A 51 2.32 22.08 -11.64
C ASP A 51 1.33 21.03 -12.19
N ARG A 52 1.64 19.75 -11.97
CA ARG A 52 0.81 18.63 -12.42
C ARG A 52 -0.08 18.15 -11.28
N SER A 53 -1.40 18.23 -11.49
CA SER A 53 -2.38 17.58 -10.61
C SER A 53 -2.95 16.33 -11.27
N ASN A 54 -2.83 15.17 -10.63
CA ASN A 54 -3.53 13.97 -11.07
C ASN A 54 -4.85 13.81 -10.33
N SER A 55 -5.85 13.24 -11.02
CA SER A 55 -7.09 12.84 -10.37
C SER A 55 -6.83 11.77 -9.32
N ILE A 56 -7.66 11.74 -8.27
CA ILE A 56 -7.55 10.74 -7.20
C ILE A 56 -7.58 9.30 -7.74
N HIS A 57 -8.34 9.06 -8.81
CA HIS A 57 -8.40 7.78 -9.51
C HIS A 57 -7.03 7.40 -10.09
N LYS A 58 -6.34 8.33 -10.73
CA LYS A 58 -5.01 8.09 -11.32
C LYS A 58 -3.96 7.84 -10.23
N VAL A 59 -4.00 8.59 -9.13
CA VAL A 59 -3.10 8.37 -7.98
C VAL A 59 -3.33 6.98 -7.36
N LYS A 60 -4.60 6.59 -7.17
CA LYS A 60 -4.97 5.26 -6.66
C LYS A 60 -4.49 4.15 -7.59
N TRP A 61 -4.68 4.31 -8.90
CA TRP A 61 -4.20 3.34 -9.88
C TRP A 61 -2.67 3.22 -9.91
N ASN A 62 -1.95 4.34 -9.81
CA ASN A 62 -0.49 4.33 -9.70
C ASN A 62 -0.02 3.52 -8.48
N CYS A 63 -0.66 3.69 -7.32
CA CYS A 63 -0.34 2.92 -6.11
C CYS A 63 -0.57 1.40 -6.27
N ILE A 64 -1.54 1.01 -7.09
CA ILE A 64 -1.96 -0.40 -7.23
C ILE A 64 -1.16 -1.11 -8.33
N PHE A 65 -0.96 -0.45 -9.48
CA PHE A 65 -0.31 -1.04 -10.65
C PHE A 65 1.21 -0.97 -10.62
N HIS A 66 1.78 0.09 -10.03
CA HIS A 66 3.23 0.25 -9.94
C HIS A 66 3.89 -0.82 -9.04
N ASP A 67 3.10 -1.48 -8.17
CA ASP A 67 3.56 -2.53 -7.25
C ASP A 67 3.00 -3.94 -7.54
N GLY A 68 2.29 -4.13 -8.67
CA GLY A 68 1.81 -5.46 -9.09
C GLY A 68 0.76 -6.12 -8.17
N ILE A 69 0.13 -5.35 -7.27
CA ILE A 69 -0.77 -5.86 -6.21
C ILE A 69 -2.04 -6.51 -6.79
N VAL A 70 -2.63 -5.94 -7.86
CA VAL A 70 -3.89 -6.43 -8.44
C VAL A 70 -3.75 -7.74 -9.24
N ASN A 71 -2.63 -7.93 -9.96
CA ASN A 71 -2.44 -9.11 -10.81
C ASN A 71 -2.34 -10.44 -10.03
N PHE A 72 -2.10 -10.39 -8.71
CA PHE A 72 -1.99 -11.60 -7.88
C PHE A 72 -3.12 -11.75 -6.86
N MET A 73 -3.77 -10.67 -6.39
CA MET A 73 -5.00 -10.80 -5.60
C MET A 73 -6.16 -11.40 -6.42
N SER A 74 -6.09 -11.30 -7.76
CA SER A 74 -7.03 -11.93 -8.67
C SER A 74 -6.66 -13.37 -9.07
N LYS A 75 -5.52 -13.93 -8.61
CA LYS A 75 -5.19 -15.34 -8.88
C LYS A 75 -6.03 -16.24 -7.96
N PRO A 76 -6.92 -17.10 -8.50
CA PRO A 76 -7.63 -18.06 -7.67
C PRO A 76 -6.63 -18.96 -6.96
N ARG A 77 -6.88 -19.24 -5.68
CA ARG A 77 -6.15 -20.25 -4.90
C ARG A 77 -6.16 -21.55 -5.70
N LYS A 78 -5.06 -21.89 -6.37
CA LYS A 78 -4.85 -23.25 -6.86
C LYS A 78 -4.77 -24.11 -5.60
N LEU A 79 -5.89 -24.76 -5.27
CA LEU A 79 -5.94 -25.91 -4.36
C LEU A 79 -4.85 -26.86 -4.84
N LYS A 80 -3.79 -27.00 -4.03
CA LYS A 80 -2.78 -28.01 -4.27
C LYS A 80 -3.47 -29.36 -4.02
N SER A 81 -3.65 -30.11 -5.11
CA SER A 81 -3.83 -31.56 -5.07
C SER A 81 -2.57 -32.23 -4.52
#